data_AF-A0A3B8NWI2-F1
#
_entry.id   AF-A0A3B8NWI2-F1
#
_cell.length_a   1.000
_cell.length_b   1.000
_cell.length_c   1.000
_cell.angle_alpha   90.00
_cell.angle_beta   90.00
_cell.angle_gamma   90.00
#
_symmetry.space_group_name_H-M   'P 1'
#
loop_
_entity.id
_entity.type
_entity.pdbx_description
1 polymer ?
#
loop_
_entity_poly.entity_id
_entity_poly.type
_entity_poly.pdbx_seq_one_letter_code
_entity_poly.pdbx_strand_id
1 'polypeptide(L)'
;MINLDNVIHTVKEAAAVAGQKTSELYELSKLKMRVLSLRSQLGKEYKKLGKALYLSRTTDEHYDIYINGRIEVISAIFEEINEINEQISGMKPTAEEEPTADRSEEIQKIRAEIAEIKNEINQINE
;
A
#
# COMPACT_ATOMS: atom_id res chain seq x y z
N MET A 1 -43.62 -6.27 31.37
CA MET A 1 -43.35 -4.85 31.67
C MET A 1 -42.01 -4.51 31.05
N ILE A 2 -41.97 -3.66 30.02
CA ILE A 2 -40.71 -3.21 29.42
C ILE A 2 -40.04 -2.29 30.44
N ASN A 3 -38.87 -2.67 30.93
CA ASN A 3 -38.14 -1.89 31.91
C ASN A 3 -37.45 -0.73 31.19
N LEU A 4 -37.84 0.51 31.48
CA LEU A 4 -37.35 1.71 30.81
C LEU A 4 -35.81 1.84 30.92
N ASP A 5 -35.25 1.37 32.03
CA ASP A 5 -33.80 1.33 32.27
C ASP A 5 -33.07 0.42 31.27
N ASN A 6 -33.65 -0.72 30.89
CA ASN A 6 -33.05 -1.63 29.92
C ASN A 6 -33.04 -1.01 28.51
N VAL A 7 -34.09 -0.27 28.13
CA VAL A 7 -34.16 0.43 26.84
C VAL A 7 -33.13 1.56 26.77
N ILE A 8 -32.99 2.34 27.85
CA ILE A 8 -31.98 3.41 27.94
C ILE A 8 -30.56 2.85 27.88
N HIS A 9 -30.30 1.71 28.53
CA HIS A 9 -28.98 1.05 28.50
C HIS A 9 -28.61 0.59 27.08
N THR A 10 -29.53 -0.12 26.40
CA THR A 10 -29.29 -0.61 25.03
C THR A 10 -29.09 0.53 24.03
N VAL A 11 -29.82 1.64 24.16
CA VAL A 11 -29.63 2.82 23.31
C VAL A 11 -28.26 3.46 23.53
N LYS A 12 -27.78 3.55 24.78
CA LYS A 12 -26.44 4.08 25.10
C LYS A 12 -25.32 3.18 24.57
N GLU A 13 -25.45 1.87 24.71
CA GLU A 13 -24.50 0.90 24.17
C GLU A 13 -24.47 0.94 22.64
N ALA A 14 -25.62 0.96 21.99
CA ALA A 14 -25.70 1.05 20.53
C ALA A 14 -25.09 2.35 20.00
N ALA A 15 -25.32 3.49 20.66
CA ALA A 15 -24.71 4.76 20.31
C ALA A 15 -23.19 4.76 20.52
N ALA A 16 -22.71 4.16 21.61
CA ALA A 16 -21.28 4.03 21.89
C ALA A 16 -20.58 3.14 20.85
N VAL A 17 -21.17 1.99 20.51
CA VAL A 17 -20.65 1.07 19.49
C VAL A 17 -20.68 1.70 18.10
N ALA A 18 -21.76 2.40 17.74
CA ALA A 18 -21.85 3.11 16.46
C ALA A 18 -20.82 4.24 16.37
N GLY A 19 -20.61 4.99 17.46
CA GLY A 19 -19.59 6.03 17.54
C GLY A 19 -18.17 5.49 17.39
N GLN A 20 -17.84 4.40 18.08
CA GLN A 20 -16.55 3.72 17.96
C GLN A 20 -16.30 3.19 16.55
N LYS A 21 -17.25 2.45 15.97
CA LYS A 21 -17.13 1.93 14.60
C LYS A 21 -16.99 3.05 13.56
N THR A 22 -17.71 4.16 13.73
CA THR A 22 -17.58 5.33 12.83
C THR A 22 -16.18 5.94 12.92
N SER A 23 -15.63 6.06 14.13
CA SER A 23 -14.27 6.56 14.35
C SER A 23 -13.21 5.63 13.75
N GLU A 24 -13.36 4.32 13.91
CA GLU A 24 -12.46 3.31 13.34
C GLU A 24 -12.50 3.33 11.80
N LEU A 25 -13.68 3.43 11.20
CA LEU A 25 -13.84 3.54 9.75
C LEU A 25 -13.22 4.83 9.20
N TYR A 26 -13.33 5.93 9.95
CA TYR A 26 -12.71 7.21 9.56
C TYR A 26 -11.17 7.09 9.54
N GLU A 27 -10.57 6.56 10.60
CA GLU A 27 -9.11 6.37 10.65
C GLU A 27 -8.62 5.38 9.59
N LEU A 28 -9.36 4.28 9.37
CA LEU A 28 -9.08 3.34 8.28
C LEU A 28 -9.10 4.02 6.91
N SER A 29 -10.08 4.89 6.65
CA SER A 29 -10.18 5.66 5.40
C SER A 29 -8.97 6.58 5.21
N LYS A 30 -8.56 7.28 6.27
CA LYS A 30 -7.39 8.15 6.26
C LYS A 30 -6.10 7.40 5.94
N LEU A 31 -5.88 6.24 6.56
CA LEU A 31 -4.73 5.38 6.27
C LEU A 31 -4.72 4.89 4.82
N LYS A 32 -5.88 4.41 4.32
CA LYS A 32 -6.02 4.00 2.91
C LYS A 32 -5.74 5.14 1.93
N MET A 33 -6.24 6.33 2.22
CA MET A 33 -5.98 7.53 1.41
C MET A 33 -4.49 7.90 1.41
N ARG A 34 -3.80 7.75 2.54
CA ARG A 34 -2.35 7.95 2.63
C ARG A 34 -1.60 6.97 1.74
N VAL A 35 -1.95 5.68 1.77
CA VAL A 35 -1.35 4.66 0.88
C VAL A 35 -1.55 5.01 -0.60
N LEU A 36 -2.75 5.46 -0.99
CA LEU A 36 -3.01 5.88 -2.37
C LEU A 36 -2.15 7.09 -2.78
N SER A 37 -2.00 8.08 -1.90
CA SER A 37 -1.13 9.23 -2.12
C SER A 37 0.34 8.80 -2.28
N LEU A 38 0.83 7.91 -1.41
CA LEU A 38 2.19 7.37 -1.48
C LEU A 38 2.43 6.60 -2.78
N ARG A 39 1.47 5.79 -3.23
CA ARG A 39 1.55 5.09 -4.52
C ARG A 39 1.62 6.06 -5.70
N SER A 40 0.88 7.17 -5.65
CA SER A 40 0.98 8.22 -6.66
C SER A 40 2.37 8.86 -6.68
N GLN A 41 2.95 9.12 -5.50
CA GLN A 41 4.31 9.64 -5.37
C GLN A 41 5.34 8.65 -5.91
N LEU A 42 5.19 7.36 -5.61
CA LEU A 42 6.04 6.29 -6.11
C LEU A 42 6.09 6.28 -7.64
N GLY A 43 4.95 6.42 -8.32
CA GLY A 43 4.91 6.52 -9.78
C GLY A 43 5.68 7.72 -10.33
N LYS A 44 5.65 8.87 -9.63
CA LYS A 44 6.45 10.06 -10.01
C LYS A 44 7.95 9.81 -9.82
N GLU A 45 8.34 9.16 -8.74
CA GLU A 45 9.75 8.84 -8.47
C GLU A 45 10.30 7.81 -9.46
N TYR A 46 9.52 6.78 -9.82
CA TYR A 46 9.91 5.86 -10.89
C TYR A 46 10.11 6.55 -12.24
N LYS A 47 9.24 7.51 -12.58
CA LYS A 47 9.41 8.31 -13.81
C LYS A 47 10.70 9.12 -13.79
N LYS A 48 11.05 9.72 -12.64
CA LYS A 48 12.32 10.46 -12.47
C LYS A 48 13.52 9.53 -12.57
N LEU A 49 13.48 8.38 -11.90
CA LEU A 49 14.51 7.36 -11.94
C LEU A 49 14.73 6.86 -13.38
N GLY A 50 13.67 6.49 -14.09
CA GLY A 50 13.74 6.04 -15.47
C GLY A 50 14.33 7.10 -16.40
N LYS A 51 13.97 8.38 -16.22
CA LYS A 51 14.56 9.49 -16.97
C LYS A 51 16.06 9.62 -16.68
N ALA A 52 16.48 9.56 -15.42
CA ALA A 52 17.88 9.67 -15.04
C ALA A 52 18.71 8.49 -15.58
N LEU A 53 18.16 7.28 -15.51
CA LEU A 53 18.81 6.10 -16.07
C LEU A 53 18.95 6.21 -17.59
N TYR A 54 17.91 6.65 -18.31
CA TYR A 54 17.99 6.90 -19.73
C TYR A 54 19.08 7.92 -20.08
N LEU A 55 19.12 9.06 -19.39
CA LEU A 55 20.13 10.10 -19.62
C LEU A 55 21.54 9.57 -19.36
N SER A 56 21.75 8.84 -18.25
CA SER A 56 23.05 8.23 -17.93
C SER A 56 23.60 7.25 -18.99
N ARG A 57 22.73 6.74 -19.87
CA ARG A 57 23.10 5.81 -20.95
C ARG A 57 23.21 6.48 -22.32
N THR A 58 22.75 7.72 -22.43
CA THR A 58 22.65 8.45 -23.71
C THR A 58 23.49 9.71 -23.73
N THR A 59 24.03 10.12 -22.58
CA THR A 59 24.93 11.27 -22.43
C THR A 59 26.20 10.84 -21.69
N ASP A 60 27.28 11.61 -21.85
CA ASP A 60 28.54 11.44 -21.09
C ASP A 60 28.44 12.01 -19.66
N GLU A 61 27.23 12.22 -19.14
CA GLU A 61 27.02 12.77 -17.81
C GLU A 61 26.83 11.66 -16.76
N HIS A 62 27.47 11.82 -15.61
CA HIS A 62 27.34 10.90 -14.49
C HIS A 62 26.12 11.24 -13.62
N TYR A 63 25.12 10.36 -13.62
CA TYR A 63 23.88 10.50 -12.84
C TYR A 63 23.82 9.60 -11.60
N ASP A 64 24.89 8.86 -11.27
CA ASP A 64 24.86 7.80 -10.25
C ASP A 64 24.36 8.28 -8.88
N ILE A 65 24.79 9.46 -8.43
CA ILE A 65 24.33 10.05 -7.16
C ILE A 65 22.82 10.34 -7.20
N TYR A 66 22.34 10.89 -8.32
CA TYR A 66 20.91 11.20 -8.47
C TYR A 66 20.06 9.93 -8.52
N ILE A 67 20.54 8.90 -9.25
CA ILE A 67 19.91 7.58 -9.36
C ILE A 67 19.82 6.93 -7.98
N ASN A 68 20.93 6.86 -7.25
CA ASN A 68 20.98 6.28 -5.90
C ASN A 68 20.02 7.02 -4.95
N GLY A 69 20.02 8.35 -4.98
CA GLY A 69 19.07 9.13 -4.18
C GLY A 69 17.60 8.92 -4.55
N ARG A 70 17.27 8.58 -5.81
CA ARG A 70 15.91 8.18 -6.18
C ARG A 70 15.55 6.78 -5.63
N ILE A 71 16.50 5.84 -5.66
CA ILE A 71 16.33 4.48 -5.12
C ILE A 71 16.06 4.54 -3.60
N GLU A 72 16.81 5.36 -2.87
CA GLU A 72 16.60 5.56 -1.43
C GLU A 72 15.20 6.11 -1.12
N VAL A 73 14.76 7.13 -1.86
CA VAL A 73 13.42 7.71 -1.69
C VAL A 73 12.33 6.68 -2.00
N ILE A 74 12.48 5.89 -3.08
CA ILE A 74 11.55 4.82 -3.43
C ILE A 74 11.48 3.78 -2.30
N SER A 75 12.62 3.40 -1.73
CA SER A 75 12.71 2.42 -0.64
C SER A 75 12.01 2.93 0.63
N ALA A 76 12.22 4.19 1.01
CA ALA A 76 11.55 4.81 2.14
C ALA A 76 10.02 4.89 1.95
N ILE A 77 9.54 5.18 0.73
CA ILE A 77 8.09 5.17 0.42
C ILE A 77 7.51 3.76 0.57
N PHE A 78 8.26 2.71 0.18
CA PHE A 78 7.82 1.33 0.39
C PHE A 78 7.73 0.96 1.86
N GLU A 79 8.71 1.37 2.67
CA GLU A 79 8.71 1.16 4.11
C GLU A 79 7.48 1.82 4.75
N GLU A 80 7.19 3.09 4.43
CA GLU A 80 6.00 3.78 4.93
C GLU A 80 4.69 3.09 4.49
N ILE A 81 4.61 2.61 3.24
CA ILE A 81 3.44 1.84 2.76
C ILE A 81 3.27 0.55 3.57
N ASN A 82 4.36 -0.16 3.88
CA ASN A 82 4.31 -1.40 4.64
C ASN A 82 3.85 -1.15 6.07
N GLU A 83 4.43 -0.15 6.75
CA GLU A 83 4.01 0.26 8.10
C GLU A 83 2.52 0.61 8.17
N ILE A 84 2.01 1.36 7.18
CA ILE A 84 0.59 1.71 7.13
C ILE A 84 -0.28 0.47 6.88
N ASN A 85 0.16 -0.46 6.04
CA ASN A 85 -0.59 -1.70 5.79
C ASN A 85 -0.61 -2.61 7.04
N GLU A 86 0.46 -2.63 7.83
CA GLU A 86 0.48 -3.32 9.12
C GLU A 86 -0.51 -2.68 10.11
N GLN A 87 -0.55 -1.35 10.20
CA GLN A 87 -1.53 -0.62 11.01
C GLN A 87 -2.97 -0.95 10.58
N ILE A 88 -3.25 -0.93 9.27
CA ILE A 88 -4.56 -1.30 8.72
C ILE A 88 -4.93 -2.74 9.08
N SER A 89 -3.96 -3.66 9.04
CA SER A 89 -4.19 -5.08 9.34
C SER A 89 -4.48 -5.29 10.82
N GLY A 90 -3.83 -4.54 11.71
CA GLY A 90 -4.10 -4.55 13.15
C GLY A 90 -5.44 -3.91 13.55
N MET A 91 -6.01 -3.05 12.70
CA MET A 91 -7.33 -2.43 12.92
C MET A 91 -8.51 -3.30 12.47
N LYS A 92 -8.29 -4.40 11.73
CA LYS A 92 -9.35 -5.33 11.38
C LYS A 92 -9.73 -6.17 12.61
N PRO A 93 -10.99 -6.15 13.08
CA PRO A 93 -11.43 -7.09 14.11
C PRO A 93 -11.29 -8.52 13.59
N THR A 94 -10.86 -9.45 14.44
CA THR A 94 -10.91 -10.90 14.17
C THR A 94 -12.37 -11.36 14.07
N ALA A 95 -13.03 -11.12 12.95
CA ALA A 95 -14.23 -11.81 12.50
C ALA A 95 -14.53 -11.37 11.07
N GLU A 96 -14.82 -12.35 10.22
CA GLU A 96 -15.15 -12.23 8.79
C GLU A 96 -13.90 -12.15 7.88
N GLU A 97 -13.39 -13.36 7.62
CA GLU A 97 -12.90 -13.73 6.29
C GLU A 97 -13.93 -13.29 5.23
N GLU A 98 -13.86 -12.02 4.81
CA GLU A 98 -14.24 -11.71 3.44
C GLU A 98 -13.29 -12.52 2.55
N PRO A 99 -13.79 -13.22 1.51
CA PRO A 99 -12.93 -14.00 0.65
C PRO A 99 -11.89 -13.02 0.10
N THR A 100 -10.65 -13.19 0.55
CA THR A 100 -9.49 -12.64 -0.12
C THR A 100 -9.44 -13.36 -1.46
N ALA A 101 -10.31 -12.95 -2.38
CA ALA A 101 -10.16 -13.23 -3.78
C ALA A 101 -8.82 -12.60 -4.16
N ASP A 102 -7.82 -13.45 -4.07
CA ASP A 102 -6.88 -13.64 -5.14
C ASP A 102 -5.74 -12.64 -5.30
N ARG A 103 -5.46 -11.80 -4.29
CA ARG A 103 -4.24 -10.97 -4.30
C ARG A 103 -2.96 -11.79 -4.24
N SER A 104 -2.99 -12.98 -3.64
CA SER A 104 -1.85 -13.90 -3.65
C SER A 104 -1.59 -14.46 -5.04
N GLU A 105 -2.63 -14.81 -5.82
CA GLU A 105 -2.42 -15.30 -7.18
C GLU A 105 -2.07 -14.16 -8.13
N GLU A 106 -2.66 -12.96 -7.98
CA GLU A 106 -2.22 -11.76 -8.73
C GLU A 106 -0.73 -11.46 -8.50
N ILE A 107 -0.26 -11.51 -7.23
CA ILE A 107 1.15 -11.32 -6.89
C ILE A 107 2.02 -12.45 -7.45
N GLN A 108 1.54 -13.70 -7.44
CA GLN A 108 2.28 -14.83 -8.04
C GLN A 108 2.38 -14.70 -9.56
N LYS A 109 1.32 -14.24 -10.22
CA LYS A 109 1.27 -14.02 -11.67
C LYS A 109 2.23 -12.92 -12.09
N ILE A 110 2.24 -11.80 -11.36
CA ILE A 110 3.21 -10.71 -11.57
C ILE A 110 4.65 -11.19 -11.35
N ARG A 111 4.90 -12.03 -10.34
CA ARG A 111 6.23 -12.61 -10.10
C ARG A 111 6.69 -13.55 -11.21
N ALA A 112 5.77 -14.33 -11.78
CA ALA A 112 6.06 -15.21 -12.91
C ALA A 112 6.41 -14.40 -14.17
N GLU A 113 5.63 -13.36 -14.49
CA GLU A 113 5.91 -12.46 -15.62
C GLU A 113 7.28 -11.76 -15.47
N ILE A 114 7.64 -11.32 -14.26
CA ILE A 114 8.97 -10.72 -14.01
C ILE A 114 10.11 -11.73 -14.24
N ALA A 115 9.91 -13.00 -13.90
CA ALA A 115 10.94 -14.02 -14.09
C ALA A 115 11.16 -14.34 -15.58
N GLU A 116 10.09 -14.34 -16.36
CA GLU A 116 10.12 -14.57 -17.81
C GLU A 116 10.84 -13.41 -18.52
N ILE A 117 10.49 -12.16 -18.21
CA ILE A 117 11.16 -10.97 -18.75
C ILE A 117 12.67 -10.98 -18.42
N LYS A 118 13.06 -11.40 -17.21
CA LYS A 118 14.49 -11.52 -16.85
C LYS A 118 15.22 -12.54 -17.70
N ASN A 119 14.56 -13.65 -18.03
CA ASN A 119 15.14 -14.68 -18.88
C ASN A 119 15.32 -14.18 -20.33
N GLU A 120 14.33 -13.49 -20.88
CA GLU A 120 14.41 -12.87 -22.20
C GLU A 120 15.53 -11.82 -22.28
N ILE A 121 15.67 -10.97 -21.26
CA ILE A 121 16.77 -10.00 -21.17
C ILE A 121 18.13 -10.70 -21.17
N ASN A 122 18.27 -11.84 -20.49
CA ASN A 122 19.54 -12.58 -20.47
C ASN A 122 19.88 -13.18 -21.84
N GLN A 123 18.88 -13.69 -22.57
CA GLN A 123 19.08 -14.24 -23.92
C GLN A 123 19.39 -13.18 -24.99
N ILE A 124 19.03 -11.92 -24.75
CA ILE A 124 19.38 -10.80 -25.64
C ILE A 124 20.82 -10.32 -25.38
N ASN A 125 21.37 -10.56 -24.19
CA ASN A 125 22.70 -10.12 -23.79
C ASN A 125 23.80 -11.20 -23.95
N GLU A 126 23.44 -12.38 -24.47
CA GLU A 126 24.37 -13.42 -24.99
C GLU A 126 24.56 -13.25 -26.50
#